data_AF-A0A3B4X4K6-F1
#
_entry.id   AF-A0A3B4X4K6-F1
#
_cell.length_a   1.000
_cell.length_b   1.000
_cell.length_c   1.000
_cell.angle_alpha   90.00
_cell.angle_beta   90.00
_cell.angle_gamma   90.00
#
_symmetry.space_group_name_H-M   'P 1'
#
loop_
_entity.id
_entity.type
_entity.pdbx_description
1 polymer ?
#
loop_
_entity_poly.entity_id
_entity_poly.type
_entity_poly.pdbx_seq_one_letter_code
_entity_poly.pdbx_strand_id
1 'polypeptide(L)'
;TYLFYDAIVTTIISGCVVYYYFIDQDTAGMKDSRYADNQTDLITLSQIGQVIRCNLGSMAFGSLILALISVVRIVLEYIDDQTKDVQDANILLKYALKCCKCFLMCFEKSIKFLTSYAYTFVILENRGFCSACYMSYTLLGEYATQIAINKMVCFVLYWIQSIVTPIVCFLCAYKQMTMNDEKIQTGTANAYNYYGPLVPATAIFILALMLARSFAAVYEQTVTALTVCVLHDIREYDPPFIAREMYEAFELEPAWEERPIGPGSEGV
;
A
#
# COMPACT_ATOMS: atom_id res chain seq x y z
N THR A 1 -3.23 -19.29 -0.80
CA THR A 1 -3.29 -18.79 -2.19
C THR A 1 -3.52 -17.30 -2.27
N TYR A 2 -4.53 -16.74 -1.59
CA TYR A 2 -4.79 -15.29 -1.59
C TYR A 2 -3.57 -14.45 -1.17
N LEU A 3 -2.89 -14.80 -0.07
CA LEU A 3 -1.69 -14.09 0.41
C LEU A 3 -0.54 -14.08 -0.60
N PHE A 4 -0.41 -15.13 -1.41
CA PHE A 4 0.63 -15.23 -2.43
C PHE A 4 0.30 -14.33 -3.63
N TYR A 5 -0.97 -14.30 -4.04
CA TYR A 5 -1.43 -13.36 -5.08
C TYR A 5 -1.27 -11.91 -4.64
N ASP A 6 -1.65 -11.59 -3.40
CA ASP A 6 -1.46 -10.27 -2.79
C ASP A 6 0.03 -9.85 -2.79
N ALA A 7 0.93 -10.78 -2.45
CA ALA A 7 2.38 -10.54 -2.49
C ALA A 7 2.90 -10.24 -3.92
N ILE A 8 2.42 -10.97 -4.93
CA ILE A 8 2.81 -10.72 -6.32
C ILE A 8 2.34 -9.33 -6.78
N VAL A 9 1.06 -8.99 -6.55
CA VAL A 9 0.49 -7.72 -6.98
C VAL A 9 1.18 -6.53 -6.30
N THR A 10 1.38 -6.60 -4.97
CA THR A 10 2.05 -5.55 -4.20
C THR A 10 3.50 -5.35 -4.63
N THR A 11 4.20 -6.44 -4.97
CA THR A 11 5.58 -6.35 -5.46
C THR A 11 5.67 -5.81 -6.87
N ILE A 12 4.73 -6.14 -7.77
CA ILE A 12 4.68 -5.57 -9.13
C ILE A 12 4.46 -4.06 -9.05
N ILE A 13 3.49 -3.61 -8.23
CA ILE A 13 3.24 -2.17 -8.03
C ILE A 13 4.50 -1.49 -7.50
N SER A 14 5.13 -2.07 -6.48
CA SER A 14 6.40 -1.55 -5.94
C SER A 14 7.49 -1.47 -7.00
N GLY A 15 7.64 -2.49 -7.85
CA GLY A 15 8.64 -2.50 -8.91
C GLY A 15 8.41 -1.43 -9.98
N CYS A 16 7.15 -1.19 -10.35
CA CYS A 16 6.81 -0.07 -11.23
C CYS A 16 7.19 1.28 -10.61
N VAL A 17 6.93 1.45 -9.31
CA VAL A 17 7.22 2.69 -8.58
C VAL A 17 8.72 2.91 -8.40
N VAL A 18 9.46 1.86 -8.01
CA VAL A 18 10.93 1.89 -7.92
C VAL A 18 11.52 2.26 -9.29
N TYR A 19 11.08 1.58 -10.35
CA TYR A 19 11.55 1.87 -11.70
C TYR A 19 11.26 3.32 -12.11
N TYR A 20 10.05 3.84 -11.86
CA TYR A 20 9.70 5.23 -12.16
C TYR A 20 10.46 6.25 -11.31
N TYR A 21 10.74 5.93 -10.05
CA TYR A 21 11.51 6.81 -9.17
C TYR A 21 12.97 6.96 -9.65
N PHE A 22 13.59 5.88 -10.14
CA PHE A 22 15.00 5.88 -10.56
C PHE A 22 15.21 6.16 -12.06
N ILE A 23 14.15 6.32 -12.88
CA ILE A 23 14.29 6.59 -14.32
C ILE A 23 14.58 8.06 -14.65
N ASP A 24 14.41 8.98 -13.69
CA ASP A 24 14.51 10.41 -13.99
C ASP A 24 15.92 10.83 -14.45
N GLN A 25 15.96 11.62 -15.53
CA GLN A 25 17.09 11.71 -16.46
C GLN A 25 18.33 12.42 -15.91
N ASP A 26 18.23 13.18 -14.82
CA ASP A 26 19.38 13.91 -14.25
C ASP A 26 20.23 13.06 -13.29
N THR A 27 19.77 11.85 -12.90
CA THR A 27 20.47 11.00 -11.93
C THR A 27 20.64 9.53 -12.37
N ALA A 28 19.91 9.10 -13.40
CA ALA A 28 19.91 7.72 -13.90
C ALA A 28 21.31 7.20 -14.33
N GLY A 29 22.23 8.09 -14.70
CA GLY A 29 23.62 7.73 -15.03
C GLY A 29 24.60 7.69 -13.86
N MET A 30 24.25 8.21 -12.68
CA MET A 30 25.19 8.40 -11.55
C MET A 30 24.93 7.50 -10.33
N LYS A 31 23.68 7.02 -10.10
CA LYS A 31 23.34 6.22 -8.90
C LYS A 31 23.37 4.70 -9.12
N ASP A 32 22.78 4.16 -10.20
CA ASP A 32 22.85 2.71 -10.47
C ASP A 32 22.67 2.40 -11.96
N SER A 33 23.69 1.77 -12.58
CA SER A 33 23.75 1.48 -14.02
C SER A 33 22.66 0.51 -14.51
N ARG A 34 21.93 -0.15 -13.60
CA ARG A 34 20.87 -1.12 -13.95
C ARG A 34 19.61 -0.51 -14.56
N TYR A 35 19.38 0.79 -14.36
CA TYR A 35 18.17 1.49 -14.84
C TYR A 35 18.43 2.32 -16.13
N ALA A 36 19.70 2.53 -16.49
CA ALA A 36 20.11 3.38 -17.62
C ALA A 36 19.86 2.77 -19.01
N ASP A 37 19.87 1.45 -19.16
CA ASP A 37 19.86 0.77 -20.47
C ASP A 37 18.47 0.24 -20.90
N ASN A 38 17.43 0.51 -20.11
CA ASN A 38 16.17 -0.23 -20.19
C ASN A 38 14.94 0.67 -20.38
N GLN A 39 15.04 1.70 -21.23
CA GLN A 39 13.92 2.57 -21.62
C GLN A 39 12.94 1.81 -22.53
N THR A 40 12.16 0.90 -21.95
CA THR A 40 11.17 0.09 -22.67
C THR A 40 9.78 0.72 -22.56
N ASP A 41 9.06 0.84 -23.68
CA ASP A 41 7.69 1.38 -23.76
C ASP A 41 6.66 0.60 -22.91
N LEU A 42 6.98 -0.62 -22.47
CA LEU A 42 6.11 -1.52 -21.70
C LEU A 42 6.72 -1.87 -20.33
N ILE A 43 6.93 -0.84 -19.52
CA ILE A 43 7.50 -0.92 -18.16
C ILE A 43 6.84 -2.03 -17.33
N THR A 44 5.50 -2.07 -17.32
CA THR A 44 4.74 -3.03 -16.53
C THR A 44 5.02 -4.49 -16.91
N LEU A 45 5.12 -4.81 -18.20
CA LEU A 45 5.39 -6.17 -18.67
C LEU A 45 6.82 -6.61 -18.36
N SER A 46 7.79 -5.70 -18.49
CA SER A 46 9.18 -5.97 -18.14
C SER A 46 9.33 -6.28 -16.64
N GLN A 47 8.71 -5.46 -15.79
CA GLN A 47 8.71 -5.67 -14.33
C GLN A 47 8.02 -6.96 -13.92
N ILE A 48 6.90 -7.32 -14.55
CA ILE A 48 6.23 -8.61 -14.32
C ILE A 48 7.17 -9.78 -14.65
N GLY A 49 7.88 -9.71 -15.78
CA GLY A 49 8.84 -10.74 -16.18
C GLY A 49 9.99 -10.90 -15.19
N GLN A 50 10.53 -9.78 -14.68
CA GLN A 50 11.60 -9.78 -13.67
C GLN A 50 11.13 -10.31 -12.32
N VAL A 51 9.96 -9.88 -11.85
CA VAL A 51 9.32 -10.33 -10.61
C VAL A 51 9.11 -11.86 -10.63
N ILE A 52 8.57 -12.38 -11.72
CA ILE A 52 8.27 -13.81 -11.87
C ILE A 52 9.56 -14.65 -11.92
N ARG A 53 10.62 -14.15 -12.56
CA ARG A 53 11.86 -14.92 -12.74
C ARG A 53 12.81 -14.86 -11.55
N CYS A 54 12.94 -13.69 -10.91
CA CYS A 54 14.00 -13.46 -9.93
C CYS A 54 13.50 -13.44 -8.48
N ASN A 55 12.26 -12.95 -8.24
CA ASN A 55 11.79 -12.62 -6.89
C ASN A 55 10.62 -13.47 -6.40
N LEU A 56 10.16 -14.43 -7.20
CA LEU A 56 9.05 -15.31 -6.86
C LEU A 56 9.33 -16.16 -5.60
N GLY A 57 10.59 -16.58 -5.40
CA GLY A 57 11.01 -17.33 -4.22
C GLY A 57 10.89 -16.51 -2.93
N SER A 58 11.29 -15.24 -2.96
CA SER A 58 11.15 -14.32 -1.82
C SER A 58 9.68 -14.05 -1.46
N MET A 59 8.81 -13.90 -2.47
CA MET A 59 7.36 -13.72 -2.28
C MET A 59 6.69 -14.99 -1.75
N ALA A 60 7.09 -16.16 -2.25
CA ALA A 60 6.61 -17.44 -1.74
C ALA A 60 6.99 -17.62 -0.26
N PHE A 61 8.22 -17.27 0.10
CA PHE A 61 8.69 -17.37 1.49
C PHE A 61 7.98 -16.38 2.43
N GLY A 62 7.84 -15.11 2.04
CA GLY A 62 7.12 -14.11 2.84
C GLY A 62 5.63 -14.46 3.03
N SER A 63 4.97 -14.92 1.97
CA SER A 63 3.57 -15.35 2.05
C SER A 63 3.37 -16.65 2.83
N LEU A 64 4.36 -17.55 2.84
CA LEU A 64 4.36 -18.74 3.70
C LEU A 64 4.42 -18.38 5.18
N ILE A 65 5.27 -17.42 5.56
CA ILE A 65 5.36 -16.92 6.94
C ILE A 65 4.02 -16.31 7.37
N LEU A 66 3.44 -15.44 6.53
CA LEU A 66 2.12 -14.86 6.81
C LEU A 66 1.04 -15.94 6.95
N ALA A 67 1.03 -16.93 6.05
CA ALA A 67 0.07 -18.03 6.11
C ALA A 67 0.20 -18.83 7.40
N LEU A 68 1.43 -19.11 7.86
CA LEU A 68 1.65 -19.83 9.12
C LEU A 68 1.08 -19.07 10.32
N ILE A 69 1.32 -17.76 10.39
CA ILE A 69 0.79 -16.91 11.46
C ILE A 69 -0.74 -16.85 11.41
N SER A 70 -1.32 -16.69 10.22
CA SER A 70 -2.79 -16.70 10.05
C SER A 70 -3.40 -18.04 10.46
N VAL A 71 -2.74 -19.17 10.16
CA VAL A 71 -3.19 -20.50 10.62
C VAL A 71 -3.18 -20.59 12.14
N VAL A 72 -2.11 -20.16 12.80
CA VAL A 72 -2.02 -20.14 14.28
C VAL A 72 -3.15 -19.29 14.89
N ARG A 73 -3.45 -18.14 14.29
CA ARG A 73 -4.58 -17.29 14.72
C ARG A 73 -5.93 -17.99 14.57
N ILE A 74 -6.19 -18.62 13.43
CA ILE A 74 -7.44 -19.35 13.18
C ILE A 74 -7.61 -20.50 14.19
N VAL A 75 -6.52 -21.21 14.50
CA VAL A 75 -6.54 -22.28 15.52
C VAL A 75 -6.87 -21.69 16.91
N LEU A 76 -6.31 -20.55 17.28
CA LEU A 76 -6.64 -19.90 18.55
C LEU A 76 -8.10 -19.43 18.59
N GLU A 77 -8.62 -18.87 17.49
CA GLU A 77 -10.03 -18.49 17.37
C GLU A 77 -10.95 -19.71 17.47
N TYR A 78 -10.55 -20.85 16.91
CA TYR A 78 -11.28 -22.11 17.05
C TYR A 78 -11.31 -22.62 18.51
N ILE A 79 -10.18 -22.55 19.22
CA ILE A 79 -10.12 -22.91 20.65
C ILE A 79 -10.96 -21.97 21.51
N ASP A 80 -10.92 -20.67 21.21
CA ASP A 80 -11.75 -19.64 21.85
C ASP A 80 -13.24 -19.96 21.70
N ASP A 81 -13.66 -20.35 20.49
CA ASP A 81 -15.05 -20.74 20.20
C ASP A 81 -15.48 -22.02 20.91
N GLN A 82 -14.60 -23.02 21.00
CA GLN A 82 -14.88 -24.30 21.64
C GLN A 82 -14.90 -24.24 23.18
N THR A 83 -14.21 -23.26 23.77
CA THR A 83 -14.01 -23.15 25.23
C THR A 83 -14.96 -22.13 25.88
N LYS A 84 -15.94 -21.58 25.13
CA LYS A 84 -16.88 -20.56 25.64
C LYS A 84 -17.57 -20.98 26.94
N ASP A 85 -18.04 -22.23 27.02
CA ASP A 85 -18.74 -22.76 28.19
C ASP A 85 -17.85 -22.82 29.45
N VAL A 86 -16.54 -23.05 29.27
CA VAL A 86 -15.56 -23.16 30.37
C VAL A 86 -14.99 -21.80 30.76
N GLN A 87 -14.91 -20.87 29.81
CA GLN A 87 -14.50 -19.49 30.05
C GLN A 87 -15.49 -18.72 30.92
N ASP A 88 -16.78 -19.04 30.84
CA ASP A 88 -17.79 -18.41 31.69
C ASP A 88 -17.74 -18.90 33.14
N ALA A 89 -17.17 -20.08 33.39
CA ALA A 89 -16.86 -20.57 34.73
C ALA A 89 -15.58 -19.95 35.32
N ASN A 90 -14.59 -19.60 34.48
CA ASN A 90 -13.27 -19.12 34.92
C ASN A 90 -12.86 -17.80 34.23
N ILE A 91 -13.07 -16.69 34.94
CA ILE A 91 -12.74 -15.32 34.47
C ILE A 91 -11.26 -15.19 34.07
N LEU A 92 -10.33 -15.82 34.80
CA LEU A 92 -8.89 -15.78 34.49
C LEU A 92 -8.56 -16.38 33.12
N LEU A 93 -9.22 -17.49 32.76
CA LEU A 93 -9.04 -18.15 31.47
C LEU A 93 -9.56 -17.27 30.32
N LYS A 94 -10.69 -16.60 30.54
CA LYS A 94 -11.29 -15.65 29.60
C LYS A 94 -10.35 -14.46 29.30
N TYR A 95 -9.75 -13.88 30.34
CA TYR A 95 -8.77 -12.79 30.15
C TYR A 95 -7.47 -13.26 29.49
N ALA A 96 -6.96 -14.44 29.85
CA ALA A 96 -5.75 -14.99 29.24
C ALA A 96 -5.93 -15.24 27.74
N LEU A 97 -7.05 -15.86 27.33
CA LEU A 97 -7.34 -16.12 25.91
C LEU A 97 -7.56 -14.82 25.12
N LYS A 98 -8.25 -13.84 25.72
CA LYS A 98 -8.41 -12.51 25.11
C LYS A 98 -7.06 -11.79 24.91
N CYS A 99 -6.15 -11.91 25.88
CA CYS A 99 -4.80 -11.34 25.78
C CYS A 99 -3.99 -12.02 24.67
N CYS A 100 -3.97 -13.37 24.62
CA CYS A 100 -3.32 -14.13 23.55
C CYS A 100 -3.88 -13.78 22.16
N LYS A 101 -5.20 -13.63 22.04
CA LYS A 101 -5.87 -13.23 20.79
C LYS A 101 -5.44 -11.84 20.34
N CYS A 102 -5.39 -10.88 21.27
CA CYS A 102 -4.89 -9.54 20.99
C CYS A 102 -3.43 -9.58 20.53
N PHE A 103 -2.57 -10.32 21.25
CA PHE A 103 -1.15 -10.44 20.91
C PHE A 103 -0.93 -11.05 19.53
N LEU A 104 -1.61 -12.15 19.19
CA LEU A 104 -1.50 -12.76 17.86
C LEU A 104 -2.07 -11.87 16.76
N MET A 105 -3.14 -11.13 17.04
CA MET A 105 -3.69 -10.17 16.08
C MET A 105 -2.68 -9.04 15.82
N CYS A 106 -2.07 -8.48 16.86
CA CYS A 106 -1.02 -7.47 16.72
C CYS A 106 0.18 -8.04 15.95
N PHE A 107 0.63 -9.26 16.29
CA PHE A 107 1.75 -9.90 15.63
C PHE A 107 1.50 -10.15 14.14
N GLU A 108 0.32 -10.66 13.77
CA GLU A 108 -0.07 -10.82 12.37
C GLU A 108 -0.04 -9.49 11.62
N LYS A 109 -0.58 -8.42 12.22
CA LYS A 109 -0.58 -7.08 11.62
C LYS A 109 0.83 -6.53 11.46
N SER A 110 1.69 -6.67 12.46
CA SER A 110 3.08 -6.21 12.42
C SER A 110 3.90 -6.95 11.36
N ILE A 111 3.75 -8.27 11.25
CA ILE A 111 4.47 -9.06 10.24
C ILE A 111 3.93 -8.74 8.84
N LYS A 112 2.61 -8.58 8.68
CA LYS A 112 2.02 -8.15 7.39
C LYS A 112 2.54 -6.77 6.98
N PHE A 113 2.62 -5.85 7.93
CA PHE A 113 3.19 -4.53 7.72
C PHE A 113 4.65 -4.63 7.26
N LEU A 114 5.51 -5.28 8.04
CA LEU A 114 6.93 -5.44 7.72
C LEU A 114 7.15 -6.13 6.36
N THR A 115 6.34 -7.14 6.04
CA THR A 115 6.43 -7.90 4.78
C THR A 115 6.14 -7.02 3.56
N SER A 116 5.17 -6.10 3.65
CA SER A 116 4.87 -5.15 2.56
C SER A 116 6.05 -4.23 2.25
N TYR A 117 6.74 -3.72 3.27
CA TYR A 117 7.96 -2.91 3.10
C TYR A 117 9.14 -3.75 2.58
N ALA A 118 9.29 -4.97 3.10
CA ALA A 118 10.33 -5.90 2.66
C ALA A 118 10.19 -6.25 1.18
N TYR A 119 8.98 -6.42 0.65
CA TYR A 119 8.79 -6.67 -0.78
C TYR A 119 9.25 -5.52 -1.68
N THR A 120 9.09 -4.27 -1.25
CA THR A 120 9.68 -3.13 -1.96
C THR A 120 11.21 -3.20 -1.93
N PHE A 121 11.81 -3.47 -0.77
CA PHE A 121 13.26 -3.61 -0.61
C PHE A 121 13.86 -4.78 -1.42
N VAL A 122 13.13 -5.89 -1.55
CA VAL A 122 13.54 -7.03 -2.38
C VAL A 122 13.73 -6.57 -3.83
N ILE A 123 12.86 -5.72 -4.36
CA ILE A 123 13.00 -5.21 -5.73
C ILE A 123 14.11 -4.16 -5.81
N LEU A 124 14.18 -3.27 -4.81
CA LEU A 124 15.14 -2.18 -4.77
C LEU A 124 16.60 -2.68 -4.77
N GLU A 125 16.96 -3.59 -3.86
CA GLU A 125 18.34 -4.09 -3.74
C GLU A 125 18.59 -5.42 -4.47
N ASN A 126 17.52 -6.10 -4.92
CA ASN A 126 17.58 -7.46 -5.51
C ASN A 126 18.24 -8.49 -4.55
N ARG A 127 17.96 -8.38 -3.25
CA ARG A 127 18.44 -9.29 -2.20
C ARG A 127 17.34 -10.25 -1.74
N GLY A 128 17.74 -11.35 -1.09
CA GLY A 128 16.79 -12.32 -0.52
C GLY A 128 15.88 -11.71 0.55
N PHE A 129 14.68 -12.30 0.73
CA PHE A 129 13.64 -11.79 1.63
C PHE A 129 14.13 -11.47 3.05
N CYS A 130 14.92 -12.36 3.67
CA CYS A 130 15.37 -12.17 5.05
C CYS A 130 16.29 -10.94 5.20
N SER A 131 17.18 -10.70 4.24
CA SER A 131 18.02 -9.50 4.20
C SER A 131 17.16 -8.25 4.02
N ALA A 132 16.17 -8.30 3.12
CA ALA A 132 15.25 -7.18 2.88
C ALA A 132 14.40 -6.86 4.12
N CYS A 133 13.94 -7.87 4.86
CA CYS A 133 13.22 -7.67 6.12
C CYS A 133 14.09 -6.98 7.18
N TYR A 134 15.36 -7.37 7.30
CA TYR A 134 16.29 -6.74 8.24
C TYR A 134 16.49 -5.26 7.89
N MET A 135 16.77 -4.96 6.62
CA MET A 135 16.92 -3.57 6.16
C MET A 135 15.64 -2.76 6.38
N SER A 136 14.49 -3.33 6.03
CA SER A 136 13.19 -2.70 6.28
C SER A 136 12.98 -2.39 7.75
N TYR A 137 13.25 -3.34 8.64
CA TYR A 137 13.09 -3.15 10.08
C TYR A 137 13.99 -2.03 10.63
N THR A 138 15.26 -1.98 10.19
CA THR A 138 16.17 -0.89 10.59
C THR A 138 15.67 0.48 10.13
N LEU A 139 15.22 0.58 8.87
CA LEU A 139 14.68 1.82 8.32
C LEU A 139 13.39 2.26 9.03
N LEU A 140 12.52 1.29 9.34
CA LEU A 140 11.28 1.51 10.10
C LEU A 140 11.58 2.06 11.50
N GLY A 141 12.67 1.61 12.13
CA GLY A 141 13.09 2.09 13.44
C GLY A 141 13.68 3.51 13.41
N GLU A 142 14.48 3.81 12.39
CA GLU A 142 15.13 5.12 12.24
C GLU A 142 14.12 6.23 11.87
N TYR A 143 13.11 5.93 11.02
CA TYR A 143 12.15 6.91 10.50
C TYR A 143 10.70 6.58 10.86
N ALA A 144 10.45 6.06 12.07
CA ALA A 144 9.14 5.63 12.53
C ALA A 144 8.06 6.73 12.45
N THR A 145 8.40 7.97 12.82
CA THR A 145 7.45 9.11 12.82
C THR A 145 6.93 9.40 11.42
N GLN A 146 7.83 9.44 10.44
CA GLN A 146 7.47 9.75 9.06
C GLN A 146 6.59 8.66 8.44
N ILE A 147 6.94 7.40 8.72
CA ILE A 147 6.15 6.26 8.29
C ILE A 147 4.76 6.27 8.91
N ALA A 148 4.64 6.67 10.19
CA ALA A 148 3.35 6.79 10.86
C ALA A 148 2.48 7.89 10.25
N ILE A 149 3.05 9.05 9.93
CA ILE A 149 2.35 10.15 9.25
C ILE A 149 1.82 9.68 7.88
N ASN A 150 2.68 9.09 7.06
CA ASN A 150 2.29 8.58 5.73
C ASN A 150 1.17 7.54 5.82
N LYS A 151 1.21 6.67 6.83
CA LYS A 151 0.14 5.69 7.07
C LYS A 151 -1.15 6.33 7.57
N MET A 152 -1.08 7.37 8.38
CA MET A 152 -2.26 8.15 8.79
C MET A 152 -2.91 8.84 7.59
N VAL A 153 -2.11 9.45 6.71
CA VAL A 153 -2.60 10.09 5.47
C VAL A 153 -3.27 9.05 4.57
N CYS A 154 -2.63 7.90 4.34
CA CYS A 154 -3.23 6.80 3.56
C CYS A 154 -4.55 6.32 4.16
N PHE A 155 -4.64 6.21 5.49
CA PHE A 155 -5.85 5.80 6.19
C PHE A 155 -6.99 6.81 5.98
N VAL A 156 -6.72 8.11 6.10
CA VAL A 156 -7.71 9.17 5.84
C VAL A 156 -8.17 9.14 4.38
N LEU A 157 -7.24 9.05 3.44
CA LEU A 157 -7.54 8.99 2.01
C LEU A 157 -8.34 7.73 1.64
N TYR A 158 -8.07 6.59 2.29
CA TYR A 158 -8.85 5.36 2.13
C TYR A 158 -10.33 5.58 2.49
N TRP A 159 -10.62 6.23 3.63
CA TRP A 159 -11.99 6.50 4.05
C TRP A 159 -12.69 7.50 3.13
N ILE A 160 -12.00 8.59 2.77
CA ILE A 160 -12.55 9.61 1.87
C ILE A 160 -12.93 8.98 0.53
N GLN A 161 -12.01 8.28 -0.14
CA GLN A 161 -12.30 7.69 -1.45
C GLN A 161 -13.35 6.57 -1.37
N SER A 162 -13.31 5.75 -0.31
CA SER A 162 -14.26 4.64 -0.16
C SER A 162 -15.70 5.11 0.04
N ILE A 163 -15.93 6.35 0.49
CA ILE A 163 -17.26 6.94 0.69
C ILE A 163 -17.63 7.82 -0.51
N VAL A 164 -16.74 8.72 -0.94
CA VAL A 164 -17.05 9.74 -1.94
C VAL A 164 -17.28 9.12 -3.32
N THR A 165 -16.37 8.25 -3.79
CA THR A 165 -16.45 7.64 -5.14
C THR A 165 -17.78 6.93 -5.41
N PRO A 166 -18.27 6.00 -4.57
CA PRO A 166 -19.51 5.29 -4.85
C PRO A 166 -20.76 6.20 -4.74
N ILE A 167 -20.77 7.16 -3.80
CA ILE A 167 -21.88 8.10 -3.66
C ILE A 167 -21.98 9.01 -4.88
N VAL A 168 -20.86 9.57 -5.34
CA VAL A 168 -20.85 10.44 -6.53
C VAL A 168 -21.28 9.66 -7.77
N CYS A 169 -20.76 8.44 -7.98
CA CYS A 169 -21.19 7.59 -9.10
C CYS A 169 -22.68 7.25 -9.05
N PHE A 170 -23.23 6.95 -7.87
CA PHE A 170 -24.66 6.69 -7.69
C PHE A 170 -25.52 7.91 -8.02
N LEU A 171 -25.17 9.07 -7.47
CA LEU A 171 -25.92 10.32 -7.69
C LEU A 171 -25.84 10.78 -9.15
N CYS A 172 -24.67 10.69 -9.78
CA CYS A 172 -24.50 11.00 -11.19
C CYS A 172 -25.32 10.08 -12.08
N ALA A 173 -25.27 8.76 -11.85
CA ALA A 173 -26.06 7.79 -12.62
C ALA A 173 -27.56 8.00 -12.45
N TYR A 174 -28.03 8.21 -11.21
CA TYR A 174 -29.44 8.47 -10.92
C TYR A 174 -29.93 9.78 -11.54
N LYS A 175 -29.13 10.85 -11.47
CA LYS A 175 -29.46 12.14 -12.11
C LYS A 175 -29.48 12.02 -13.63
N GLN A 176 -28.53 11.33 -14.23
CA GLN A 176 -28.48 11.18 -15.69
C GLN A 176 -29.68 10.39 -16.20
N MET A 177 -30.10 9.35 -15.50
CA MET A 177 -31.27 8.55 -15.89
C MET A 177 -32.59 9.30 -15.67
N THR A 178 -32.74 10.05 -14.57
CA THR A 178 -33.95 10.84 -14.33
C THR A 178 -34.08 12.03 -15.29
N MET A 179 -32.95 12.58 -15.77
CA MET A 179 -32.94 13.63 -16.79
C MET A 179 -33.27 13.10 -18.20
N ASN A 180 -33.02 11.82 -18.49
CA ASN A 180 -33.33 11.24 -19.78
C ASN A 180 -34.77 10.71 -19.89
N ASP A 181 -35.52 10.67 -18.77
CA ASP A 181 -36.89 10.18 -18.72
C ASP A 181 -37.92 11.32 -18.90
N GLU A 182 -38.52 11.43 -20.09
CA GLU A 182 -39.54 12.46 -20.42
C GLU A 182 -40.76 12.44 -19.48
N LYS A 183 -41.10 11.26 -18.93
CA LYS A 183 -42.24 11.08 -18.00
C LYS A 183 -41.98 11.67 -16.61
N ILE A 184 -40.71 11.71 -16.19
CA ILE A 184 -40.29 12.33 -14.92
C ILE A 184 -40.22 13.85 -15.09
N GLN A 185 -39.74 14.34 -16.23
CA GLN A 185 -39.69 15.79 -16.52
C GLN A 185 -41.07 16.45 -16.64
N THR A 186 -42.06 15.74 -17.21
CA THR A 186 -43.43 16.27 -17.41
C THR A 186 -44.31 16.20 -16.17
N GLY A 187 -43.80 15.73 -15.02
CA GLY A 187 -44.55 15.65 -13.76
C GLY A 187 -45.67 14.61 -13.74
N THR A 188 -45.75 13.74 -14.75
CA THR A 188 -46.76 12.66 -14.87
C THR A 188 -46.24 11.31 -14.35
N ALA A 189 -45.10 11.32 -13.65
CA ALA A 189 -44.43 10.12 -13.17
C ALA A 189 -45.12 9.52 -11.93
N ASN A 190 -45.65 8.31 -12.10
CA ASN A 190 -46.04 7.43 -11.00
C ASN A 190 -44.82 6.83 -10.28
N ALA A 191 -45.03 6.29 -9.06
CA ALA A 191 -43.98 5.71 -8.21
C ALA A 191 -43.10 4.65 -8.92
N TYR A 192 -43.66 3.88 -9.85
CA TYR A 192 -42.91 2.87 -10.61
C TYR A 192 -41.81 3.46 -11.53
N ASN A 193 -41.98 4.69 -12.03
CA ASN A 193 -40.96 5.35 -12.85
C ASN A 193 -39.74 5.78 -12.01
N TYR A 194 -39.87 5.89 -10.69
CA TYR A 194 -38.73 6.16 -9.79
C TYR A 194 -37.97 4.89 -9.40
N TYR A 195 -38.63 3.72 -9.36
CA TYR A 195 -37.97 2.45 -9.07
C TYR A 195 -37.15 1.90 -10.25
N GLY A 196 -37.56 2.17 -11.49
CA GLY A 196 -36.85 1.73 -12.69
C GLY A 196 -35.38 2.17 -12.76
N PRO A 197 -35.08 3.48 -12.60
CA PRO A 197 -33.71 4.00 -12.58
C PRO A 197 -32.89 3.62 -11.35
N LEU A 198 -33.52 3.22 -10.24
CA LEU A 198 -32.82 2.87 -9.00
C LEU A 198 -32.03 1.56 -9.14
N VAL A 199 -32.57 0.58 -9.87
CA VAL A 199 -31.93 -0.74 -10.08
C VAL A 199 -30.56 -0.61 -10.76
N PRO A 200 -30.40 0.04 -11.94
CA PRO A 200 -29.09 0.21 -12.55
C PRO A 200 -28.17 1.14 -11.74
N ALA A 201 -28.72 2.15 -11.04
CA ALA A 201 -27.92 3.02 -10.17
C ALA A 201 -27.28 2.26 -9.00
N THR A 202 -28.03 1.35 -8.36
CA THR A 202 -27.49 0.49 -7.29
C THR A 202 -26.44 -0.50 -7.80
N ALA A 203 -26.57 -1.02 -9.03
CA ALA A 203 -25.53 -1.85 -9.65
C ALA A 203 -24.23 -1.05 -9.87
N ILE A 204 -24.32 0.18 -10.35
CA ILE A 204 -23.18 1.09 -10.53
C ILE A 204 -22.52 1.40 -9.18
N PHE A 205 -23.31 1.57 -8.12
CA PHE A 205 -22.79 1.77 -6.77
C PHE A 205 -21.92 0.60 -6.29
N ILE A 206 -22.34 -0.65 -6.52
CA ILE A 206 -21.54 -1.84 -6.15
C ILE A 206 -20.24 -1.91 -6.96
N LEU A 207 -20.29 -1.63 -8.26
CA LEU A 207 -19.08 -1.60 -9.10
C LEU A 207 -18.11 -0.48 -8.69
N ALA A 208 -18.64 0.70 -8.38
CA ALA A 208 -17.85 1.83 -7.90
C ALA A 208 -17.19 1.54 -6.54
N LEU A 209 -17.87 0.79 -5.66
CA LEU A 209 -17.27 0.32 -4.40
C LEU A 209 -16.07 -0.60 -4.65
N MET A 210 -16.20 -1.58 -5.56
CA MET A 210 -15.10 -2.50 -5.90
C MET A 210 -13.91 -1.74 -6.51
N LEU A 211 -14.17 -0.77 -7.40
CA LEU A 211 -13.14 0.07 -7.99
C LEU A 211 -12.45 0.93 -6.94
N ALA A 212 -13.21 1.63 -6.08
CA ALA A 212 -12.65 2.48 -5.03
C ALA A 212 -11.71 1.70 -4.09
N ARG A 213 -12.08 0.47 -3.71
CA ARG A 213 -11.21 -0.39 -2.89
C ARG A 213 -9.95 -0.83 -3.60
N SER A 214 -10.03 -1.11 -4.90
CA SER A 214 -8.88 -1.51 -5.70
C SER A 214 -7.89 -0.35 -5.86
N PHE A 215 -8.39 0.85 -6.19
CA PHE A 215 -7.56 2.06 -6.27
C PHE A 215 -6.91 2.39 -4.93
N ALA A 216 -7.64 2.26 -3.83
CA ALA A 216 -7.09 2.51 -2.50
C ALA A 216 -5.91 1.58 -2.17
N ALA A 217 -6.02 0.29 -2.51
CA ALA A 217 -4.96 -0.68 -2.30
C ALA A 217 -3.71 -0.36 -3.13
N VAL A 218 -3.89 0.03 -4.41
CA VAL A 218 -2.78 0.44 -5.27
C VAL A 218 -2.11 1.70 -4.72
N TYR A 219 -2.89 2.70 -4.33
CA TYR A 219 -2.39 3.95 -3.78
C TYR A 219 -1.58 3.72 -2.50
N GLU A 220 -2.09 2.91 -1.56
CA GLU A 220 -1.37 2.60 -0.32
C GLU A 220 -0.01 1.93 -0.60
N GLN A 221 0.04 0.99 -1.55
CA GLN A 221 1.28 0.33 -1.93
C GLN A 221 2.25 1.28 -2.64
N THR A 222 1.75 2.18 -3.49
CA THR A 222 2.57 3.20 -4.15
C THR A 222 3.22 4.14 -3.14
N VAL A 223 2.46 4.66 -2.17
CA VAL A 223 3.01 5.54 -1.11
C VAL A 223 4.03 4.80 -0.25
N THR A 224 3.77 3.53 0.06
CA THR A 224 4.71 2.68 0.80
C THR A 224 6.01 2.50 0.01
N ALA A 225 5.92 2.20 -1.28
CA ALA A 225 7.08 2.01 -2.13
C ALA A 225 7.89 3.29 -2.31
N LEU A 226 7.23 4.44 -2.55
CA LEU A 226 7.87 5.75 -2.62
C LEU A 226 8.59 6.09 -1.31
N THR A 227 7.93 5.87 -0.16
CA THR A 227 8.53 6.11 1.16
C THR A 227 9.80 5.29 1.33
N VAL A 228 9.78 4.01 0.93
CA VAL A 228 10.96 3.15 0.99
C VAL A 228 12.08 3.65 0.07
N CYS A 229 11.76 4.03 -1.18
CA CYS A 229 12.76 4.57 -2.11
C CYS A 229 13.43 5.82 -1.56
N VAL A 230 12.64 6.80 -1.09
CA VAL A 230 13.15 8.06 -0.54
C VAL A 230 14.02 7.82 0.68
N LEU A 231 13.54 7.01 1.64
CA LEU A 231 14.29 6.74 2.87
C LEU A 231 15.56 5.92 2.61
N HIS A 232 15.53 5.00 1.65
CA HIS A 232 16.74 4.27 1.22
C HIS A 232 17.76 5.20 0.57
N ASP A 233 17.29 6.11 -0.30
CA ASP A 233 18.15 7.09 -0.98
C ASP A 233 18.82 8.03 0.03
N ILE A 234 18.10 8.49 1.07
CA ILE A 234 18.66 9.31 2.17
C ILE A 234 19.73 8.56 2.96
N ARG A 235 19.56 7.24 3.13
CA ARG A 235 20.48 6.42 3.92
C ARG A 235 21.76 6.11 3.15
N GLU A 236 21.66 5.84 1.85
CA GLU A 236 22.79 5.41 1.02
C GLU A 236 23.52 6.58 0.34
N TYR A 237 22.81 7.67 0.01
CA TYR A 237 23.34 8.84 -0.66
C TYR A 237 23.18 10.12 0.19
N ASP A 238 24.27 10.86 0.38
CA ASP A 238 24.29 12.15 1.08
C ASP A 238 23.38 13.19 0.34
N PRO A 239 22.95 14.31 0.97
CA PRO A 239 21.88 15.19 0.50
C PRO A 239 22.01 15.86 -0.88
N PRO A 240 23.18 16.02 -1.55
CA PRO A 240 23.23 16.71 -2.84
C PRO A 240 22.49 15.98 -4.00
N PHE A 241 22.08 14.73 -3.83
CA PHE A 241 21.46 13.94 -4.90
C PHE A 241 19.94 13.71 -4.75
N ILE A 242 19.29 14.37 -3.78
CA ILE A 242 17.84 14.25 -3.55
C ILE A 242 17.18 15.59 -3.88
N ALA A 243 16.12 15.55 -4.69
CA ALA A 243 15.35 16.75 -5.03
C ALA A 243 14.80 17.43 -3.76
N ARG A 244 15.00 18.74 -3.63
CA ARG A 244 14.53 19.53 -2.47
C ARG A 244 13.04 19.33 -2.18
N GLU A 245 12.25 19.16 -3.23
CA GLU A 245 10.81 18.88 -3.15
C GLU A 245 10.49 17.61 -2.33
N MET A 246 11.36 16.61 -2.32
CA MET A 246 11.15 15.37 -1.55
C MET A 246 11.36 15.57 -0.05
N TYR A 247 12.32 16.41 0.35
CA TYR A 247 12.53 16.77 1.76
C TYR A 247 11.35 17.58 2.29
N GLU A 248 10.86 18.53 1.49
CA GLU A 248 9.69 19.36 1.83
C GLU A 248 8.42 18.51 1.91
N ALA A 249 8.21 17.59 0.95
CA ALA A 249 7.04 16.71 0.96
C ALA A 249 7.02 15.70 2.12
N PHE A 250 8.19 15.32 2.62
CA PHE A 250 8.34 14.41 3.77
C PHE A 250 8.62 15.14 5.09
N GLU A 251 8.59 16.48 5.14
CA GLU A 251 8.90 17.29 6.33
C GLU A 251 10.20 16.84 7.05
N LEU A 252 11.17 16.33 6.29
CA LEU A 252 12.44 15.88 6.84
C LEU A 252 13.35 17.10 7.00
N GLU A 253 13.90 17.31 8.19
CA GLU A 253 14.88 18.39 8.40
C GLU A 253 16.04 18.21 7.40
N PRO A 254 16.32 19.24 6.60
CA PRO A 254 17.38 19.13 5.62
C PRO A 254 18.73 19.02 6.33
N ALA A 255 19.44 17.90 6.12
CA ALA A 255 20.80 17.70 6.61
C ALA A 255 21.84 18.72 6.07
N TRP A 256 21.44 19.65 5.20
CA TRP A 256 22.26 20.74 4.69
C TRP A 256 22.24 22.01 5.57
N GLU A 257 21.35 22.14 6.54
CA GLU A 257 21.29 23.31 7.43
C GLU A 257 22.42 23.29 8.50
N GLU A 258 22.99 22.11 8.78
CA GLU A 258 24.08 21.93 9.75
C GLU A 258 25.51 21.95 9.15
N ARG A 259 25.66 21.92 7.82
CA ARG A 259 26.99 22.02 7.19
C ARG A 259 27.19 23.43 6.64
N PRO A 260 28.16 24.22 7.17
CA PRO A 260 28.44 25.53 6.60
C PRO A 260 28.80 25.33 5.13
N ILE A 261 28.14 26.11 4.26
CA ILE A 261 28.43 26.19 2.83
C ILE A 261 29.93 26.48 2.71
N GLY A 262 30.72 25.44 2.42
CA GLY A 262 32.12 25.61 2.08
C GLY A 262 32.22 26.48 0.83
N PRO A 263 33.17 27.42 0.73
CA PRO A 263 33.27 28.31 -0.40
C PRO A 263 33.70 27.49 -1.62
N GLY A 264 32.78 27.22 -2.53
CA GLY A 264 33.05 26.31 -3.65
C GLY A 264 31.94 26.20 -4.67
N SER A 265 31.25 27.29 -4.98
CA SER A 265 30.41 27.36 -6.18
C SER A 265 30.35 28.79 -6.73
N GLU A 266 31.52 29.34 -7.05
CA GLU A 266 31.64 30.33 -8.12
C GLU A 266 32.58 29.74 -9.17
N GLY A 267 32.05 29.49 -10.37
CA GLY A 267 32.82 29.11 -11.57
C GLY A 267 32.73 27.62 -11.91
N VAL A 268 31.82 27.28 -12.83
CA VAL A 268 32.05 27.02 -14.27
C VAL A 268 30.71 26.66 -14.90
#